data_AF-A0A416CBH3-F1
#
_entry.id   AF-A0A416CBH3-F1
#
_cell.length_a   1.000
_cell.length_b   1.000
_cell.length_c   1.000
_cell.angle_alpha   90.00
_cell.angle_beta   90.00
_cell.angle_gamma   90.00
#
_symmetry.space_group_name_H-M   'P 1'
#
loop_
_entity.id
_entity.type
_entity.pdbx_description
1 polymer ?
#
loop_
_entity_poly.entity_id
_entity_poly.type
_entity_poly.pdbx_seq_one_letter_code
_entity_poly.pdbx_strand_id
1 'polypeptide(L)'
;MDSQTCPCFIAATGTDTTVSAMNSLRFVEALYENGISAELHLYAFGPHGFSTARTSIADPAELCSRTLHWVEDSISWLEDVFGAFTSGLLALQTEIRWISFYKMVK
;
A
#
# COMPACT_ATOMS: atom_id res chain seq x y z
N MET A 1 -13.21 -10.16 8.45
CA MET A 1 -13.36 -8.89 7.71
C MET A 1 -14.79 -8.81 7.22
N ASP A 2 -15.37 -7.62 7.16
CA ASP A 2 -16.77 -7.42 6.75
C ASP A 2 -16.90 -6.24 5.79
N SER A 3 -18.13 -5.96 5.35
CA SER A 3 -18.43 -4.88 4.40
C SER A 3 -18.16 -3.46 4.94
N GLN A 4 -17.81 -3.30 6.22
CA GLN A 4 -17.44 -2.02 6.81
C GLN A 4 -15.92 -1.82 6.86
N THR A 5 -15.14 -2.87 6.56
CA THR A 5 -13.69 -2.80 6.53
C THR A 5 -13.23 -1.98 5.33
N CYS A 6 -12.45 -0.92 5.58
CA CYS A 6 -11.92 -0.06 4.52
C CYS A 6 -10.79 -0.74 3.74
N PRO A 7 -10.50 -0.27 2.51
CA PRO A 7 -9.27 -0.64 1.83
C PRO A 7 -8.04 -0.37 2.70
N CYS A 8 -7.01 -1.23 2.62
CA CYS A 8 -5.82 -1.11 3.46
C CYS A 8 -4.50 -1.11 2.66
N PHE A 9 -3.60 -0.18 2.99
CA PHE A 9 -2.20 -0.22 2.59
C PHE A 9 -1.34 -0.68 3.77
N ILE A 10 -0.46 -1.66 3.55
CA ILE A 10 0.40 -2.24 4.58
C ILE A 10 1.86 -2.15 4.12
N ALA A 11 2.73 -1.58 4.96
CA ALA A 11 4.18 -1.64 4.80
C ALA A 11 4.79 -2.43 5.97
N ALA A 12 5.65 -3.41 5.68
CA ALA A 12 6.28 -4.26 6.67
C ALA A 12 7.67 -4.74 6.21
N THR A 13 8.49 -5.24 7.14
CA THR A 13 9.79 -5.83 6.83
C THR A 13 9.81 -7.31 7.18
N GLY A 14 10.47 -8.13 6.35
CA GLY A 14 10.55 -9.58 6.50
C GLY A 14 11.41 -10.03 7.69
N THR A 15 12.33 -9.18 8.15
CA THR A 15 13.23 -9.45 9.27
C THR A 15 12.77 -8.81 10.59
N ASP A 16 11.53 -8.31 10.67
CA ASP A 16 10.97 -7.85 11.94
C ASP A 16 10.83 -9.04 12.91
N THR A 17 11.66 -9.05 13.96
CA THR A 17 11.67 -10.10 14.98
C THR A 17 10.69 -9.85 16.12
N THR A 18 10.13 -8.64 16.23
CA THR A 18 9.16 -8.27 17.27
C THR A 18 7.75 -8.63 16.83
N VAL A 19 7.42 -8.35 15.57
CA VAL A 19 6.12 -8.67 14.95
C VAL A 19 6.36 -9.38 13.62
N SER A 20 6.05 -10.67 13.57
CA SER A 20 6.28 -11.49 12.36
C SER A 20 5.57 -10.91 11.14
N ALA A 21 6.29 -10.83 10.01
CA ALA A 21 5.73 -10.50 8.70
C ALA A 21 4.54 -11.38 8.28
N MET A 22 4.42 -12.59 8.85
CA MET A 22 3.27 -13.45 8.61
C MET A 22 1.94 -12.83 9.06
N ASN A 23 1.96 -11.92 10.04
CA ASN A 23 0.76 -11.21 10.44
C ASN A 23 0.24 -10.31 9.31
N SER A 24 1.13 -9.59 8.62
CA SER A 24 0.78 -8.76 7.47
C SER A 24 0.29 -9.59 6.27
N LEU A 25 0.95 -10.72 5.99
CA LEU A 25 0.55 -11.63 4.92
C LEU A 25 -0.86 -12.20 5.16
N ARG A 26 -1.14 -12.72 6.36
CA ARG A 26 -2.45 -13.26 6.73
C ARG A 26 -3.54 -12.19 6.73
N PHE A 27 -3.21 -10.98 7.14
CA PHE A 27 -4.16 -9.86 7.12
C PHE A 27 -4.56 -9.52 5.68
N VAL A 28 -3.60 -9.41 4.78
CA VAL A 28 -3.85 -9.12 3.35
C VAL A 28 -4.59 -10.26 2.66
N GLU A 29 -4.23 -11.51 2.94
CA GLU A 29 -4.97 -12.70 2.48
C GLU A 29 -6.44 -12.61 2.89
N ALA A 30 -6.72 -12.35 4.17
CA ALA A 30 -8.10 -12.24 4.68
C ALA A 30 -8.87 -11.06 4.06
N LEU A 31 -8.22 -9.95 3.73
CA LEU A 31 -8.85 -8.83 3.02
C LEU A 31 -9.27 -9.24 1.61
N TYR A 32 -8.37 -9.89 0.87
CA TYR A 32 -8.64 -10.36 -0.49
C TYR A 32 -9.73 -11.44 -0.54
N GLU A 33 -9.74 -12.38 0.40
CA GLU A 33 -10.79 -13.40 0.53
C GLU A 33 -12.19 -12.79 0.72
N ASN A 34 -12.27 -11.57 1.28
CA ASN A 34 -13.51 -10.84 1.51
C ASN A 34 -13.76 -9.74 0.46
N GLY A 35 -12.99 -9.70 -0.63
CA GLY A 35 -13.17 -8.73 -1.72
C GLY A 35 -12.82 -7.29 -1.33
N ILE A 36 -12.04 -7.07 -0.27
CA ILE A 36 -11.59 -5.75 0.18
C ILE A 36 -10.26 -5.43 -0.50
N SER A 37 -10.16 -4.25 -1.12
CA SER A 37 -8.93 -3.79 -1.78
C SER A 37 -7.79 -3.65 -0.76
N ALA A 38 -6.62 -4.21 -1.06
CA ALA A 38 -5.46 -4.11 -0.19
C ALA A 38 -4.16 -4.08 -0.99
N GLU A 39 -3.14 -3.41 -0.47
CA GLU A 39 -1.79 -3.44 -1.01
C GLU A 39 -0.76 -3.72 0.10
N LEU A 40 0.21 -4.60 -0.19
CA LEU A 40 1.26 -4.97 0.75
C LEU A 40 2.64 -4.73 0.14
N HIS A 41 3.42 -3.88 0.81
CA HIS A 41 4.84 -3.74 0.58
C HIS A 41 5.59 -4.48 1.67
N LEU A 42 6.01 -5.71 1.36
CA LEU A 42 6.87 -6.50 2.24
C LEU A 42 8.33 -6.35 1.80
N TYR A 43 9.09 -5.52 2.51
CA TYR A 43 10.51 -5.33 2.27
C TYR A 43 11.31 -6.51 2.80
N ALA A 44 12.36 -6.94 2.09
CA ALA A 44 13.11 -8.14 2.44
C ALA A 44 13.73 -8.08 3.85
N PHE A 45 14.21 -6.91 4.27
CA PHE A 45 14.82 -6.68 5.58
C PHE A 45 14.60 -5.24 6.08
N GLY A 46 14.64 -5.09 7.41
CA GLY A 46 14.48 -3.85 8.17
C GLY A 46 14.10 -4.15 9.62
N PRO A 47 14.53 -3.32 10.60
CA PRO A 47 14.16 -3.49 12.00
C PRO A 47 12.66 -3.23 12.23
N HIS A 48 12.17 -3.69 13.37
CA HIS A 48 10.85 -3.28 13.85
C HIS A 48 10.76 -1.76 13.99
N GLY A 49 9.61 -1.17 13.64
CA GLY A 49 9.33 0.24 13.94
C GLY A 49 10.19 1.25 13.16
N PHE A 50 10.60 0.93 11.92
CA PHE A 50 11.44 1.81 11.09
C PHE A 50 10.79 3.14 10.67
N SER A 51 9.53 3.40 11.04
CA SER A 51 8.82 4.66 10.81
C SER A 51 8.88 5.06 9.33
N THR A 52 9.27 6.30 9.00
CA THR A 52 9.41 6.79 7.63
C THR A 52 10.74 6.41 6.98
N ALA A 53 11.54 5.53 7.59
CA ALA A 53 12.85 5.05 7.13
C ALA A 53 13.91 6.13 6.87
N ARG A 54 13.63 7.41 7.21
CA ARG A 54 14.58 8.50 7.04
C ARG A 54 15.79 8.32 7.95
N THR A 55 16.94 8.80 7.49
CA THR A 55 18.24 8.73 8.19
C THR A 55 18.22 9.40 9.58
N SER A 56 17.28 10.32 9.82
CA SER A 56 17.08 10.95 11.12
C SER A 56 16.38 10.06 12.15
N ILE A 57 15.87 8.89 11.73
CA ILE A 57 15.06 7.98 12.57
C ILE A 57 15.68 6.57 12.59
N ALA A 58 16.19 6.09 11.45
CA ALA A 58 16.72 4.74 11.33
C ALA A 58 18.05 4.72 10.56
N ASP A 59 18.90 3.74 10.87
CA ASP A 59 20.15 3.51 10.13
C ASP A 59 19.83 2.92 8.74
N PRO A 60 20.17 3.60 7.63
CA PRO A 60 19.95 3.08 6.29
C PRO A 60 20.65 1.75 6.03
N ALA A 61 21.73 1.44 6.74
CA ALA A 61 22.44 0.17 6.59
C ALA A 61 21.62 -1.04 7.04
N GLU A 62 20.64 -0.83 7.93
CA GLU A 62 19.76 -1.87 8.45
C GLU A 62 18.46 -2.03 7.64
N LEU A 63 18.26 -1.20 6.61
CA LEU A 63 17.00 -1.11 5.88
C LEU A 63 17.16 -1.44 4.40
N CYS A 64 16.14 -2.07 3.82
CA CYS A 64 16.00 -2.07 2.36
C CYS A 64 15.94 -0.62 1.87
N SER A 65 16.78 -0.22 0.90
CA SER A 65 16.80 1.16 0.40
C SER A 65 15.44 1.68 -0.08
N ARG A 66 14.56 0.77 -0.53
CA ARG A 66 13.20 1.09 -0.98
C ARG A 66 12.21 1.43 0.14
N THR A 67 12.54 1.16 1.41
CA THR A 67 11.66 1.51 2.54
C THR A 67 11.45 3.02 2.64
N LEU A 68 12.34 3.85 2.08
CA LEU A 68 12.15 5.30 2.02
C LEU A 68 10.91 5.73 1.21
N HIS A 69 10.40 4.88 0.32
CA HIS A 69 9.31 5.22 -0.60
C HIS A 69 7.92 4.83 -0.09
N TRP A 70 7.79 4.01 0.97
CA TRP A 70 6.48 3.47 1.36
C TRP A 70 5.44 4.56 1.63
N VAL A 71 5.86 5.73 2.13
CA VAL A 71 4.97 6.86 2.40
C VAL A 71 4.43 7.44 1.09
N GLU A 72 5.31 7.66 0.10
CA GLU A 72 4.93 8.15 -1.23
C GLU A 72 4.02 7.14 -1.92
N ASP A 73 4.40 5.85 -1.88
CA ASP A 73 3.60 4.75 -2.43
C ASP A 73 2.22 4.68 -1.77
N SER A 74 2.11 4.87 -0.45
CA SER A 74 0.83 4.87 0.25
C SER A 74 -0.08 6.02 -0.18
N ILE A 75 0.48 7.19 -0.51
CA ILE A 75 -0.28 8.34 -1.01
C ILE A 75 -0.77 8.05 -2.43
N SER A 76 0.09 7.57 -3.31
CA SER A 76 -0.31 7.19 -4.67
C SER A 76 -1.36 6.09 -4.67
N TRP A 77 -1.25 5.11 -3.78
CA TRP A 77 -2.28 4.09 -3.60
C TRP A 77 -3.61 4.67 -3.14
N LEU A 78 -3.61 5.64 -2.21
CA LEU A 78 -4.84 6.34 -1.81
C LEU A 78 -5.47 7.09 -2.99
N GLU A 79 -4.67 7.72 -3.85
CA GLU A 79 -5.15 8.38 -5.06
C GLU A 79 -5.72 7.38 -6.08
N ASP A 80 -5.13 6.19 -6.22
CA ASP A 80 -5.65 5.12 -7.09
C ASP A 80 -6.99 4.56 -6.56
N VAL A 81 -7.13 4.43 -5.24
CA VAL A 81 -8.32 3.84 -4.61
C VAL A 81 -9.48 4.84 -4.50
N PHE A 82 -9.20 6.09 -4.13
CA PHE A 82 -10.23 7.10 -3.85
C PHE A 82 -10.34 8.18 -4.93
N GLY A 83 -9.35 8.30 -5.81
CA GLY A 83 -9.21 9.42 -6.74
C GLY A 83 -8.27 10.50 -6.21
N ALA A 84 -7.71 11.30 -7.12
CA ALA A 84 -6.84 12.41 -6.75
C ALA A 84 -7.62 13.50 -5.99
N PHE A 85 -7.03 14.02 -4.91
CA PHE A 85 -7.58 15.12 -4.14
C PHE A 85 -7.31 16.46 -4.85
N THR A 86 -8.02 16.72 -5.94
CA THR A 86 -7.93 18.02 -6.62
C THR A 86 -8.91 19.01 -5.99
N SER A 87 -8.40 20.08 -5.37
CA SER A 87 -9.17 21.29 -5.04
C SER A 87 -10.51 21.07 -4.32
N GLY A 88 -10.53 20.15 -3.33
CA GLY A 88 -11.68 19.93 -2.44
C GLY A 88 -12.76 18.97 -2.97
N LEU A 89 -12.55 18.34 -4.12
CA LEU A 89 -13.41 17.28 -4.66
C LEU A 89 -12.57 16.04 -4.95
N LEU A 90 -13.06 14.87 -4.51
CA LEU A 90 -12.53 13.57 -4.94
C LEU A 90 -12.88 13.40 -6.41
N ALA A 91 -11.88 13.51 -7.29
CA ALA A 91 -12.06 13.19 -8.70
C ALA A 91 -12.07 11.66 -8.84
N LEU A 92 -13.25 11.05 -8.85
CA LEU A 92 -13.38 9.60 -9.08
C LEU A 92 -12.78 9.25 -10.46
N GLN A 93 -11.75 8.40 -10.47
CA GLN A 93 -11.03 7.92 -11.66
C GLN A 93 -11.92 7.04 -12.59
N THR A 94 -13.22 6.92 -12.35
CA THR A 94 -14.10 5.92 -12.96
C THR A 94 -14.55 6.24 -14.39
N GLU A 95 -14.37 7.47 -14.89
CA GLU A 95 -14.88 7.84 -16.24
C GLU A 95 -13.88 7.63 -17.39
N ILE A 96 -12.57 7.47 -17.14
CA ILE A 96 -11.57 7.49 -18.24
C ILE A 96 -11.20 6.09 -18.76
N ARG A 97 -11.48 4.99 -18.04
CA ARG A 97 -11.12 3.62 -18.48
C ARG A 97 -12.06 3.00 -19.52
N TRP A 98 -13.32 3.42 -19.63
CA TRP A 98 -14.27 2.81 -20.59
C TRP A 98 -13.98 3.17 -22.05
N ILE A 99 -13.38 4.33 -22.32
CA ILE A 99 -13.14 4.79 -23.70
C ILE A 99 -11.94 4.10 -24.38
N SER A 100 -10.99 3.55 -23.62
CA SER A 100 -9.84 2.84 -24.21
C SER A 100 -10.12 1.37 -24.55
N PHE A 101 -11.06 0.70 -23.86
CA PHE A 101 -11.35 -0.71 -24.17
C PHE A 101 -12.14 -0.88 -25.48
N TYR A 102 -12.95 0.12 -25.87
CA TYR A 102 -13.73 0.08 -27.11
C TYR A 102 -12.90 0.33 -28.40
N LYS A 103 -11.65 0.81 -28.27
CA LYS A 103 -10.77 1.05 -29.43
C LYS A 103 -9.79 -0.09 -29.74
N MET A 104 -9.77 -1.17 -28.95
CA MET A 104 -8.81 -2.27 -29.13
C MET A 104 -9.44 -3.65 -29.38
N VAL A 105 -10.67 -3.67 -29.91
CA VAL A 105 -11.27 -4.88 -30.50
C VAL A 105 -11.93 -4.51 -31.84
N LYS A 106 -11.13 -4.53 -32.90
CA LYS A 106 -11.53 -4.93 -34.25
C LYS A 106 -10.47 -5.87 -34.79
#